data_AF-A0A6C0HL39-F1
#
_entry.id   AF-A0A6C0HL39-F1
#
_cell.length_a   1.000
_cell.length_b   1.000
_cell.length_c   1.000
_cell.angle_alpha   90.00
_cell.angle_beta   90.00
_cell.angle_gamma   90.00
#
_symmetry.space_group_name_H-M   'P 1'
#
loop_
_entity.id
_entity.type
_entity.pdbx_description
1 polymer ?
#
loop_
_entity_poly.entity_id
_entity_poly.type
_entity_poly.pdbx_seq_one_letter_code
_entity_poly.pdbx_strand_id
1 'polypeptide(L)'
;MATDSTNWQKKLFNKDLCSGQLLYNGSGDLIVKGQLVAGTINCKLFFWAAAPPTLGISFSGSGMPFPNPTVAYDRTPNSGVISIMDGHFTINMKYPNAYYIGLGSLYVAPHINFKICQEGRADSYFTVQIDAGIPFRTLTYPAPPSKKPRTSPMFYHEPEYGARSQEEILRASEYPSTNTTPDNFWGKRPPR
;
A
#
# COMPACT_ATOMS: atom_id res chain seq x y z
N MET A 1 29.28 -18.02 -2.14
CA MET A 1 29.02 -17.74 -3.57
C MET A 1 27.72 -16.95 -3.64
N ALA A 2 27.82 -15.70 -4.07
CA ALA A 2 26.69 -14.76 -4.10
C ALA A 2 25.75 -15.09 -5.26
N THR A 3 24.48 -15.34 -4.94
CA THR A 3 23.37 -15.31 -5.89
C THR A 3 22.35 -14.33 -5.33
N ASP A 4 22.67 -13.04 -5.41
CA ASP A 4 21.75 -11.97 -5.03
C ASP A 4 20.82 -11.69 -6.22
N SER A 5 19.94 -12.65 -6.53
CA SER A 5 18.79 -12.38 -7.40
C SER A 5 17.77 -11.62 -6.57
N THR A 6 17.94 -10.30 -6.49
CA THR A 6 16.94 -9.39 -5.94
C THR A 6 15.67 -9.52 -6.79
N ASN A 7 14.75 -10.38 -6.37
CA ASN A 7 13.43 -10.51 -6.98
C ASN A 7 12.59 -9.30 -6.57
N TRP A 8 12.77 -8.20 -7.30
CA TRP A 8 11.95 -7.01 -7.13
C TRP A 8 10.50 -7.33 -7.51
N GLN A 9 9.57 -7.10 -6.59
CA GLN A 9 8.16 -7.17 -6.90
C GLN A 9 7.79 -5.99 -7.79
N LYS A 10 7.25 -6.28 -8.98
CA LYS A 10 6.91 -5.29 -10.00
C LYS A 10 5.40 -5.12 -10.08
N LYS A 11 4.92 -3.87 -9.97
CA LYS A 11 3.53 -3.50 -10.23
C LYS A 11 3.46 -2.39 -11.26
N LEU A 12 2.70 -2.62 -12.33
CA LEU A 12 2.46 -1.60 -13.35
C LEU A 12 1.33 -0.67 -12.90
N PHE A 13 1.43 0.61 -13.28
CA PHE A 13 0.34 1.56 -13.18
C PHE A 13 0.18 2.29 -14.51
N ASN A 14 -1.07 2.56 -14.86
CA ASN A 14 -1.43 3.36 -16.01
C ASN A 14 -2.49 4.37 -15.57
N LYS A 15 -2.16 5.66 -15.71
CA LYS A 15 -3.01 6.80 -15.39
C LYS A 15 -3.01 7.73 -16.60
N ASP A 16 -4.06 8.55 -16.70
CA ASP A 16 -4.28 9.41 -17.87
C ASP A 16 -3.08 10.31 -18.22
N LEU A 17 -2.28 10.67 -17.22
CA LEU A 17 -1.13 11.57 -17.36
C LEU A 17 0.22 10.85 -17.35
N CYS A 18 0.27 9.61 -16.88
CA CYS A 18 1.52 8.88 -16.67
C CYS A 18 1.30 7.37 -16.63
N SER A 19 2.19 6.64 -17.30
CA SER A 19 2.32 5.19 -17.14
C SER A 19 3.67 4.85 -16.54
N GLY A 20 3.74 3.74 -15.82
CA GLY A 20 4.97 3.36 -15.14
C GLY A 20 4.90 2.05 -14.38
N GLN A 21 5.92 1.86 -13.56
CA GLN A 21 6.09 0.68 -12.73
C GLN A 21 6.63 1.06 -11.34
N LEU A 22 6.11 0.36 -10.35
CA LEU A 22 6.61 0.33 -8.98
C LEU A 22 7.48 -0.92 -8.84
N LEU A 23 8.67 -0.75 -8.30
CA LEU A 23 9.60 -1.84 -7.97
C LEU A 23 9.84 -1.83 -6.47
N TYR A 24 9.54 -2.94 -5.80
CA TYR A 24 9.77 -3.12 -4.36
C TYR A 24 10.80 -4.22 -4.09
N ASN A 25 11.79 -3.95 -3.24
CA ASN A 25 12.90 -4.88 -2.96
C ASN A 25 12.68 -5.83 -1.77
N GLY A 26 11.56 -5.71 -1.04
CA GLY A 26 11.32 -6.50 0.18
C GLY A 26 11.96 -5.94 1.45
N SER A 27 12.88 -4.97 1.36
CA SER A 27 13.56 -4.38 2.53
C SER A 27 12.99 -3.02 2.96
N GLY A 28 11.93 -2.56 2.30
CA GLY A 28 11.25 -1.30 2.64
C GLY A 28 11.57 -0.14 1.70
N ASP A 29 12.37 -0.35 0.64
CA ASP A 29 12.59 0.67 -0.39
C ASP A 29 11.70 0.43 -1.61
N LEU A 30 11.19 1.52 -2.16
CA LEU A 30 10.32 1.55 -3.31
C LEU A 30 10.94 2.45 -4.38
N ILE A 31 11.11 1.91 -5.58
CA ILE A 31 11.53 2.66 -6.75
C ILE A 31 10.32 2.85 -7.66
N VAL A 32 9.97 4.10 -7.92
CA VAL A 32 8.91 4.48 -8.86
C VAL A 32 9.56 4.92 -10.15
N LYS A 33 9.29 4.22 -11.25
CA LYS A 33 9.70 4.63 -12.59
C LYS A 33 8.47 4.95 -13.40
N GLY A 34 8.44 6.12 -14.02
CA GLY A 34 7.30 6.53 -14.83
C GLY A 34 7.70 7.34 -16.04
N GLN A 35 6.77 7.38 -16.99
CA GLN A 35 6.84 8.17 -18.21
C GLN A 35 5.56 8.99 -18.30
N LEU A 36 5.71 10.30 -18.48
CA LEU A 36 4.60 11.21 -18.73
C LEU A 36 4.11 11.06 -20.17
N VAL A 37 2.81 11.26 -20.39
CA VAL A 37 2.22 11.24 -21.73
C VAL A 37 2.80 12.39 -22.58
N ALA A 38 2.96 12.13 -23.88
CA ALA A 38 3.58 13.03 -24.84
C ALA A 38 2.95 14.44 -24.82
N GLY A 39 3.79 15.48 -24.80
CA GLY A 39 3.37 16.89 -24.72
C GLY A 39 3.57 17.56 -23.36
N THR A 40 4.17 16.87 -22.40
CA THR A 40 4.50 17.38 -21.05
C THR A 40 6.02 17.51 -20.91
N ILE A 41 6.62 18.46 -21.63
CA ILE A 41 8.06 18.76 -21.55
C ILE A 41 8.31 19.89 -20.55
N ASN A 42 9.45 19.83 -19.85
CA ASN A 42 9.88 20.82 -18.85
C ASN A 42 8.83 21.07 -17.75
N CYS A 43 8.41 20.02 -17.06
CA CYS A 43 7.48 20.13 -15.94
C CYS A 43 8.13 19.79 -14.60
N LYS A 44 7.53 20.27 -13.52
CA LYS A 44 7.90 19.89 -12.14
C LYS A 44 6.91 18.86 -11.64
N LEU A 45 7.42 17.70 -11.24
CA LEU A 45 6.66 16.65 -10.57
C LEU A 45 6.89 16.75 -9.07
N PHE A 46 5.84 17.10 -8.35
CA PHE A 46 5.79 17.00 -6.89
C PHE A 46 5.24 15.62 -6.54
N PHE A 47 5.84 14.96 -5.56
CA PHE A 47 5.35 13.70 -5.03
C PHE A 47 5.32 13.75 -3.51
N TRP A 48 4.34 13.07 -2.92
CA TRP A 48 4.27 12.85 -1.48
C TRP A 48 3.54 11.56 -1.14
N ALA A 49 3.99 10.89 -0.10
CA ALA A 49 3.35 9.72 0.47
C ALA A 49 3.52 9.68 1.99
N ALA A 50 2.74 8.84 2.66
CA ALA A 50 2.84 8.65 4.10
C ALA A 50 4.23 8.15 4.51
N ALA A 51 4.59 8.38 5.77
CA ALA A 51 5.80 7.82 6.36
C ALA A 51 5.80 6.28 6.30
N PRO A 52 6.97 5.64 6.35
CA PRO A 52 7.04 4.18 6.33
C PRO A 52 6.41 3.54 7.57
N PRO A 53 5.96 2.28 7.49
CA PRO A 53 5.41 1.56 8.63
C PRO A 53 6.46 1.39 9.73
N THR A 54 6.05 1.55 10.98
CA THR A 54 6.90 1.20 12.13
C THR A 54 7.05 -0.32 12.17
N LEU A 55 8.28 -0.83 12.16
CA LEU A 55 8.57 -2.25 12.29
C LEU A 55 9.00 -2.54 13.73
N GLY A 56 8.16 -3.28 14.45
CA GLY A 56 8.42 -3.76 15.80
C GLY A 56 8.28 -5.28 15.91
N ILE A 57 8.60 -5.81 17.09
CA ILE A 57 8.57 -7.25 17.38
C ILE A 57 7.13 -7.75 17.64
N SER A 58 6.26 -6.90 18.20
CA SER A 58 4.88 -7.28 18.53
C SER A 58 3.92 -7.04 17.37
N PHE A 59 2.91 -7.91 17.24
CA PHE A 59 1.84 -7.77 16.25
C PHE A 59 1.12 -6.41 16.37
N SER A 60 0.78 -6.01 17.60
CA SER A 60 0.03 -4.78 17.87
C SER A 60 0.86 -3.49 17.73
N GLY A 61 2.20 -3.59 17.73
CA GLY A 61 3.10 -2.45 17.65
C GLY A 61 3.80 -2.27 16.32
N SER A 62 3.53 -3.13 15.33
CA SER A 62 4.27 -3.21 14.08
C SER A 62 3.33 -3.14 12.88
N GLY A 63 3.57 -2.23 11.93
CA GLY A 63 2.82 -2.13 10.68
C GLY A 63 1.38 -1.60 10.82
N MET A 64 1.06 -0.96 11.95
CA MET A 64 -0.26 -0.36 12.16
C MET A 64 -0.44 0.88 11.26
N PRO A 65 -1.61 1.08 10.63
CA PRO A 65 -1.90 2.30 9.89
C PRO A 65 -1.89 3.52 10.81
N PHE A 66 -1.52 4.68 10.27
CA PHE A 66 -1.56 5.93 11.04
C PHE A 66 -3.01 6.35 11.34
N PRO A 67 -3.26 7.04 12.47
CA PRO A 67 -4.61 7.40 12.87
C PRO A 67 -5.27 8.46 11.97
N ASN A 68 -4.47 9.32 11.33
CA ASN A 68 -4.96 10.39 10.46
C ASN A 68 -3.85 10.87 9.48
N PRO A 69 -4.20 11.66 8.44
CA PRO A 69 -3.24 12.21 7.49
C PRO A 69 -2.19 13.12 8.14
N THR A 70 -2.57 13.90 9.17
CA THR A 70 -1.67 14.82 9.85
C THR A 70 -0.48 14.07 10.45
N VAL A 71 -0.71 12.93 11.09
CA VAL A 71 0.35 12.05 11.61
C VAL A 71 1.06 11.31 10.49
N ALA A 72 0.33 10.84 9.47
CA ALA A 72 0.90 10.06 8.37
C ALA A 72 1.91 10.85 7.52
N TYR A 73 1.68 12.15 7.34
CA TYR A 73 2.53 13.04 6.55
C TYR A 73 3.47 13.90 7.40
N ASP A 74 3.39 13.88 8.74
CA ASP A 74 4.33 14.63 9.59
C ASP A 74 5.76 14.15 9.33
N ARG A 75 6.62 15.07 8.86
CA ARG A 75 8.05 14.83 8.57
C ARG A 75 8.32 13.54 7.79
N THR A 76 7.42 13.18 6.88
CA THR A 76 7.59 12.00 6.04
C THR A 76 8.83 12.18 5.14
N PRO A 77 9.73 11.17 5.07
CA PRO A 77 10.85 11.19 4.13
C PRO A 77 10.38 11.02 2.67
N ASN A 78 9.12 10.64 2.48
CA ASN A 78 8.52 10.31 1.19
C ASN A 78 7.89 11.54 0.54
N SER A 79 8.64 12.64 0.43
CA SER A 79 8.17 13.85 -0.26
C SER A 79 9.30 14.53 -1.03
N GLY A 80 8.97 15.20 -2.13
CA GLY A 80 9.98 15.90 -2.92
C GLY A 80 9.47 16.47 -4.25
N VAL A 81 10.40 17.09 -4.97
CA VAL A 81 10.21 17.70 -6.29
C VAL A 81 11.28 17.19 -7.25
N ILE A 82 10.85 16.86 -8.47
CA ILE A 82 11.73 16.48 -9.56
C ILE A 82 11.37 17.31 -10.80
N SER A 83 12.38 17.88 -11.45
CA SER A 83 12.22 18.51 -12.76
C SER A 83 12.36 17.46 -13.85
N ILE A 84 11.35 17.32 -14.72
CA ILE A 84 11.31 16.33 -15.79
C ILE A 84 11.56 17.04 -17.12
N MET A 85 12.67 16.68 -17.77
CA MET A 85 13.07 17.19 -19.08
C MET A 85 12.66 16.22 -20.20
N ASP A 86 12.96 14.93 -20.05
CA ASP A 86 12.76 13.90 -21.10
C ASP A 86 11.48 13.07 -20.93
N GLY A 87 10.50 13.59 -20.18
CA GLY A 87 9.26 12.89 -19.87
C GLY A 87 9.39 11.67 -18.95
N HIS A 88 10.62 11.25 -18.59
CA HIS A 88 10.88 10.11 -17.71
C HIS A 88 11.27 10.58 -16.31
N PHE A 89 10.88 9.83 -15.29
CA PHE A 89 11.31 10.08 -13.92
C PHE A 89 11.57 8.78 -13.17
N THR A 90 12.48 8.87 -12.21
CA THR A 90 12.76 7.81 -11.23
C THR A 90 12.77 8.44 -9.84
N ILE A 91 11.94 7.92 -8.94
CA ILE A 91 11.87 8.33 -7.53
C ILE A 91 12.30 7.14 -6.69
N ASN A 92 13.22 7.39 -5.75
CA ASN A 92 13.58 6.45 -4.70
C ASN A 92 12.94 6.93 -3.40
N MET A 93 12.13 6.09 -2.77
CA MET A 93 11.43 6.43 -1.54
C MET A 93 11.28 5.22 -0.62
N LYS A 94 10.89 5.44 0.62
CA LYS A 94 10.53 4.35 1.54
C LYS A 94 9.11 3.88 1.25
N TYR A 95 8.84 2.61 1.48
CA TYR A 95 7.50 2.03 1.35
C TYR A 95 6.53 2.76 2.27
N PRO A 96 5.52 3.49 1.77
CA PRO A 96 4.61 4.25 2.61
C PRO A 96 3.63 3.32 3.33
N ASN A 97 3.15 3.75 4.48
CA ASN A 97 2.13 3.04 5.24
C ASN A 97 0.71 3.51 4.89
N ALA A 98 -0.29 2.77 5.35
CA ALA A 98 -1.69 3.16 5.32
C ALA A 98 -2.04 4.16 6.44
N TYR A 99 -3.19 4.81 6.33
CA TYR A 99 -3.74 5.65 7.39
C TYR A 99 -5.26 5.72 7.35
N TYR A 100 -5.88 6.25 8.40
CA TYR A 100 -7.33 6.46 8.44
C TYR A 100 -7.74 7.90 8.15
N ILE A 101 -8.95 8.08 7.64
CA ILE A 101 -9.64 9.38 7.59
C ILE A 101 -11.07 9.24 8.15
N GLY A 102 -11.79 10.36 8.28
CA GLY A 102 -13.16 10.34 8.81
C GLY A 102 -13.23 9.79 10.23
N LEU A 103 -12.35 10.29 11.12
CA LEU A 103 -12.28 9.89 12.53
C LEU A 103 -12.00 8.39 12.76
N GLY A 104 -11.18 7.77 11.90
CA GLY A 104 -10.85 6.34 12.03
C GLY A 104 -11.77 5.40 11.25
N SER A 105 -12.78 5.94 10.55
CA SER A 105 -13.81 5.13 9.90
C SER A 105 -13.41 4.63 8.50
N LEU A 106 -12.59 5.40 7.77
CA LEU A 106 -12.19 5.06 6.41
C LEU A 106 -10.70 4.74 6.35
N TYR A 107 -10.39 3.52 5.92
CA TYR A 107 -9.02 3.08 5.68
C TYR A 107 -8.53 3.55 4.30
N VAL A 108 -7.39 4.22 4.29
CA VAL A 108 -6.69 4.65 3.07
C VAL A 108 -5.44 3.79 2.90
N ALA A 109 -5.44 2.94 1.88
CA ALA A 109 -4.34 2.04 1.58
C ALA A 109 -3.04 2.78 1.19
N PRO A 110 -1.87 2.13 1.26
CA PRO A 110 -0.60 2.73 0.86
C PRO A 110 -0.65 3.27 -0.57
N HIS A 111 -0.36 4.55 -0.72
CA HIS A 111 -0.42 5.24 -2.01
C HIS A 111 0.60 6.37 -2.09
N ILE A 112 0.82 6.82 -3.32
CA ILE A 112 1.66 7.97 -3.64
C ILE A 112 0.80 8.97 -4.38
N ASN A 113 0.85 10.22 -3.93
CA ASN A 113 0.20 11.32 -4.59
C ASN A 113 1.21 12.08 -5.44
N PHE A 114 0.75 12.52 -6.60
CA PHE A 114 1.53 13.28 -7.54
C PHE A 114 0.80 14.55 -7.92
N LYS A 115 1.58 15.61 -8.11
CA LYS A 115 1.14 16.87 -8.70
C LYS A 115 2.11 17.24 -9.82
N ILE A 116 1.57 17.44 -11.02
CA ILE A 116 2.33 17.89 -12.18
C ILE A 116 2.06 19.38 -12.37
N CYS A 117 3.13 20.18 -12.38
CA CYS A 117 3.10 21.61 -12.69
C CYS A 117 3.84 21.85 -14.01
N GLN A 118 3.15 22.45 -14.97
CA GLN A 118 3.73 22.89 -16.24
C GLN A 118 3.37 24.36 -16.46
N GLU A 119 4.31 25.15 -16.97
CA GLU A 119 4.04 26.55 -17.28
C GLU A 119 2.92 26.67 -18.32
N GLY A 120 1.92 27.51 -18.04
CA GLY A 120 0.78 27.75 -18.93
C GLY A 120 -0.31 26.67 -18.93
N ARG A 121 -0.22 25.63 -18.09
CA ARG A 121 -1.29 24.64 -17.89
C ARG A 121 -1.76 24.60 -16.43
N ALA A 122 -2.99 24.15 -16.23
CA ALA A 122 -3.53 23.91 -14.89
C ALA A 122 -2.81 22.74 -14.21
N ASP A 123 -2.61 22.88 -12.90
CA ASP A 123 -2.04 21.83 -12.06
C ASP A 123 -2.88 20.55 -12.15
N SER A 124 -2.21 19.43 -12.38
CA SER A 124 -2.87 18.13 -12.49
C SER A 124 -2.44 17.19 -11.38
N TYR A 125 -3.39 16.46 -10.81
CA TYR A 125 -3.19 15.58 -9.66
C TYR A 125 -3.58 14.15 -10.00
N PHE A 126 -2.81 13.19 -9.50
CA PHE A 126 -3.19 11.79 -9.55
C PHE A 126 -2.58 11.01 -8.40
N THR A 127 -3.24 9.90 -8.05
CA THR A 127 -2.81 9.01 -6.98
C THR A 127 -2.59 7.60 -7.52
N VAL A 128 -1.49 6.98 -7.09
CA VAL A 128 -1.15 5.60 -7.41
C VAL A 128 -1.18 4.79 -6.12
N GLN A 129 -2.12 3.85 -6.03
CA GLN A 129 -2.19 2.90 -4.93
C GLN A 129 -1.16 1.77 -5.13
N ILE A 130 -0.32 1.55 -4.12
CA ILE A 130 0.77 0.56 -4.16
C ILE A 130 0.22 -0.83 -3.89
N ASP A 131 -0.52 -1.04 -2.80
CA ASP A 131 -1.14 -2.31 -2.43
C ASP A 131 -2.38 -2.09 -1.53
N ALA A 132 -2.84 -3.14 -0.84
CA ALA A 132 -3.91 -3.06 0.15
C ALA A 132 -3.41 -2.72 1.59
N GLY A 133 -2.10 -2.63 1.78
CA GLY A 133 -1.42 -2.54 3.08
C GLY A 133 -1.20 -3.88 3.77
N ILE A 134 -0.67 -3.80 4.99
CA ILE A 134 -0.26 -4.97 5.76
C ILE A 134 -1.53 -5.70 6.27
N PRO A 135 -1.67 -7.02 6.01
CA PRO A 135 -2.88 -7.76 6.36
C PRO A 135 -3.08 -7.80 7.87
N PHE A 136 -4.35 -7.80 8.30
CA PHE A 136 -4.73 -7.92 9.72
C PHE A 136 -4.22 -6.80 10.63
N ARG A 137 -3.95 -5.61 10.08
CA ARG A 137 -3.55 -4.41 10.84
C ARG A 137 -4.65 -3.36 10.94
N THR A 138 -5.86 -3.69 10.51
CA THR A 138 -6.97 -2.75 10.52
C THR A 138 -7.56 -2.60 11.93
N LEU A 139 -7.94 -1.39 12.32
CA LEU A 139 -8.65 -1.09 13.58
C LEU A 139 -10.09 -1.60 13.52
N THR A 140 -10.66 -1.60 12.33
CA THR A 140 -12.02 -2.00 12.04
C THR A 140 -12.03 -3.24 11.15
N TYR A 141 -13.20 -3.89 11.10
CA TYR A 141 -13.43 -4.97 10.14
C TYR A 141 -13.38 -4.44 8.70
N PRO A 142 -13.14 -5.31 7.71
CA PRO A 142 -13.24 -4.92 6.31
C PRO A 142 -14.60 -4.24 6.05
N ALA A 143 -14.57 -3.06 5.42
CA ALA A 143 -15.75 -2.32 5.01
C ALA A 143 -15.97 -2.49 3.49
N PRO A 144 -17.20 -2.32 2.96
CA PRO A 144 -17.41 -2.30 1.51
C PRO A 144 -16.49 -1.25 0.85
N PRO A 145 -15.91 -1.51 -0.34
CA PRO A 145 -16.15 -2.64 -1.24
C PRO A 145 -15.21 -3.85 -1.02
N SER A 146 -14.73 -4.09 0.20
CA SER A 146 -13.90 -5.28 0.49
C SER A 146 -14.64 -6.60 0.19
N LYS A 147 -13.86 -7.68 0.01
CA LYS A 147 -14.39 -9.00 -0.39
C LYS A 147 -15.27 -9.68 0.68
N LYS A 148 -15.09 -9.33 1.96
CA LYS A 148 -15.89 -9.88 3.07
C LYS A 148 -16.19 -8.81 4.13
N PRO A 149 -17.13 -7.89 3.85
CA PRO A 149 -17.49 -6.87 4.82
C PRO A 149 -18.27 -7.48 5.99
N ARG A 150 -18.07 -6.98 7.21
CA ARG A 150 -18.86 -7.41 8.38
C ARG A 150 -20.26 -6.78 8.33
N THR A 151 -21.18 -7.37 7.58
CA THR A 151 -22.57 -6.90 7.44
C THR A 151 -23.57 -7.65 8.31
N SER A 152 -23.21 -8.81 8.84
CA SER A 152 -24.09 -9.64 9.68
C SER A 152 -23.29 -10.50 10.67
N PRO A 153 -23.95 -11.10 11.67
CA PRO A 153 -23.32 -12.10 12.54
C PRO A 153 -22.72 -13.30 11.79
N MET A 154 -23.18 -13.58 10.57
CA MET A 154 -22.63 -14.65 9.72
C MET A 154 -21.20 -14.39 9.25
N PHE A 155 -20.63 -13.21 9.52
CA PHE A 155 -19.23 -12.89 9.23
C PHE A 155 -18.22 -13.91 9.83
N TYR A 156 -18.59 -14.56 10.93
CA TYR A 156 -17.78 -15.55 11.63
C TYR A 156 -18.08 -17.01 11.23
N HIS A 157 -19.01 -17.24 10.30
CA HIS A 157 -19.43 -18.58 9.93
C HIS A 157 -18.67 -19.10 8.70
N GLU A 158 -17.72 -20.01 8.93
CA GLU A 158 -16.89 -20.62 7.87
C GLU A 158 -17.01 -22.16 7.90
N PRO A 159 -18.16 -22.74 7.48
CA PRO A 159 -18.42 -24.17 7.60
C PRO A 159 -17.53 -25.04 6.69
N GLU A 160 -16.99 -24.44 5.63
CA GLU A 160 -16.14 -25.07 4.61
C GLU A 160 -14.86 -25.73 5.16
N TYR A 161 -14.37 -25.29 6.33
CA TYR A 161 -13.16 -25.84 6.94
C TYR A 161 -13.40 -27.01 7.90
N GLY A 162 -14.65 -27.33 8.24
CA GLY A 162 -15.01 -28.43 9.13
C GLY A 162 -14.32 -28.41 10.50
N ALA A 163 -14.35 -29.55 11.20
CA ALA A 163 -13.59 -29.75 12.42
C ALA A 163 -12.12 -30.01 12.09
N ARG A 164 -11.21 -29.31 12.78
CA ARG A 164 -9.75 -29.41 12.58
C ARG A 164 -9.04 -29.57 13.91
N SER A 165 -7.90 -30.25 13.88
CA SER A 165 -7.00 -30.36 15.02
C SER A 165 -6.36 -29.02 15.37
N GLN A 166 -5.87 -28.91 16.61
CA GLN A 166 -5.15 -27.72 17.07
C GLN A 166 -3.89 -27.44 16.22
N GLU A 167 -3.20 -28.49 15.77
CA GLU A 167 -2.01 -28.36 14.92
C GLU A 167 -2.36 -27.79 13.55
N GLU A 168 -3.39 -28.33 12.89
CA GLU A 168 -3.85 -27.84 11.59
C GLU A 168 -4.25 -26.37 11.66
N ILE A 169 -4.92 -25.96 12.75
CA ILE A 169 -5.28 -24.56 12.98
C ILE A 169 -4.03 -23.69 13.13
N LEU A 170 -3.02 -24.12 13.89
CA LEU A 170 -1.80 -23.35 14.09
C LEU A 170 -1.01 -23.17 12.80
N ARG A 171 -0.81 -24.24 12.02
CA ARG A 171 -0.15 -24.18 10.71
C ARG A 171 -0.95 -23.32 9.72
N ALA A 172 -2.28 -23.42 9.74
CA ALA A 172 -3.17 -22.59 8.93
C ALA A 172 -3.21 -21.12 9.34
N SER A 173 -2.83 -20.80 10.59
CA SER A 173 -2.83 -19.44 11.15
C SER A 173 -1.48 -18.75 11.04
N GLU A 174 -0.53 -19.36 10.33
CA GLU A 174 0.77 -18.74 10.05
C GLU A 174 0.56 -17.37 9.39
N TYR A 175 1.38 -16.40 9.81
CA TYR A 175 1.33 -15.07 9.21
C TYR A 175 1.76 -15.16 7.75
N PRO A 176 1.06 -14.53 6.80
CA PRO A 176 1.34 -14.74 5.40
C PRO A 176 2.74 -14.20 5.05
N SER A 177 3.49 -14.97 4.28
CA SER A 177 4.82 -14.58 3.78
C SER A 177 4.75 -13.43 2.77
N THR A 178 3.57 -13.20 2.18
CA THR A 178 3.26 -12.06 1.32
C THR A 178 2.16 -11.22 1.97
N ASN A 179 2.26 -9.90 1.90
CA ASN A 179 1.27 -8.97 2.48
C ASN A 179 -0.03 -8.93 1.66
N THR A 180 -0.69 -10.08 1.53
CA THR A 180 -1.97 -10.23 0.84
C THR A 180 -3.03 -10.63 1.85
N THR A 181 -4.11 -9.87 1.92
CA THR A 181 -5.27 -10.24 2.74
C THR A 181 -6.11 -11.29 1.99
N PRO A 182 -6.44 -12.44 2.61
CA PRO A 182 -7.30 -13.44 2.00
C PRO A 182 -8.70 -12.92 1.68
N ASP A 183 -9.35 -13.52 0.69
CA ASP A 183 -10.68 -13.13 0.23
C ASP A 183 -11.75 -13.26 1.32
N ASN A 184 -11.66 -14.33 2.11
CA ASN A 184 -12.56 -14.57 3.24
C ASN A 184 -12.12 -13.87 4.54
N PHE A 185 -11.20 -12.89 4.44
CA PHE A 185 -10.49 -12.21 5.53
C PHE A 185 -9.62 -13.16 6.36
N TRP A 186 -10.19 -14.21 6.94
CA TRP A 186 -9.53 -15.11 7.89
C TRP A 186 -8.49 -16.06 7.26
N GLY A 187 -8.53 -16.25 5.95
CA GLY A 187 -7.77 -17.30 5.28
C GLY A 187 -8.21 -18.67 5.79
N LYS A 188 -7.25 -19.50 6.21
CA LYS A 188 -7.55 -20.79 6.83
C LYS A 188 -7.72 -20.69 8.35
N ARG A 189 -7.62 -19.51 8.96
CA ARG A 189 -7.75 -19.36 10.41
C ARG A 189 -9.23 -19.38 10.83
N PRO A 190 -9.59 -20.04 11.95
CA PRO A 190 -10.93 -19.92 12.51
C PRO A 190 -11.25 -18.44 12.87
N PRO A 191 -12.44 -17.95 12.55
CA PRO A 191 -12.91 -16.64 13.00
C PRO A 191 -12.85 -16.55 14.53
N ARG A 192 -12.45 -15.39 15.07
CA ARG A 192 -12.37 -15.11 16.52
C ARG A 192 -13.47 -14.16 16.96
#